data_AF-A0A5J5FTH2-F1
#
_entry.id   AF-A0A5J5FTH2-F1
#
_cell.length_a   1.000
_cell.length_b   1.000
_cell.length_c   1.000
_cell.angle_alpha   90.00
_cell.angle_beta   90.00
_cell.angle_gamma   90.00
#
_symmetry.space_group_name_H-M   'P 1'
#
loop_
_entity.id
_entity.type
_entity.pdbx_description
1 polymer ?
#
loop_
_entity_poly.entity_id
_entity_poly.type
_entity_poly.pdbx_seq_one_letter_code
_entity_poly.pdbx_strand_id
1 'polypeptide(L)'
;MKPIFDFGQQVRVVRALRNDGTFAGKARGALLVRRGSLGYVREWGVFLQDQIIYQVHFLDQDLIVGCREPELIAGSALWNADGFQAGDRVCCAHPLAVNGRIVLAAGDRGSVIAGGQGERGDGYTVLFGARMFQVPPSALINLEAEA
;
A
#
# COMPACT_ATOMS: atom_id res chain seq x y z
N MET A 1 4.08 -15.34 -17.33
CA MET A 1 3.98 -14.93 -15.90
C MET A 1 3.29 -16.04 -15.13
N LYS A 2 3.64 -16.25 -13.86
CA LYS A 2 3.01 -17.25 -12.99
C LYS A 2 2.37 -16.51 -11.81
N PRO A 3 1.09 -16.75 -11.48
CA PRO A 3 0.46 -16.17 -10.31
C PRO A 3 1.12 -16.67 -9.02
N ILE A 4 1.20 -15.80 -8.03
CA ILE A 4 1.64 -16.11 -6.67
C ILE A 4 0.50 -16.74 -5.85
N PHE A 5 -0.75 -16.33 -6.11
CA PHE A 5 -1.92 -16.78 -5.35
C PHE A 5 -2.85 -17.69 -6.18
N ASP A 6 -3.34 -18.76 -5.56
CA ASP A 6 -4.23 -19.74 -6.20
C ASP A 6 -5.71 -19.50 -5.86
N PHE A 7 -6.61 -20.16 -6.61
CA PHE A 7 -8.05 -20.16 -6.33
C PHE A 7 -8.34 -20.56 -4.87
N GLY A 8 -9.22 -19.80 -4.22
CA GLY A 8 -9.61 -20.02 -2.83
C GLY A 8 -8.58 -19.58 -1.79
N GLN A 9 -7.40 -19.09 -2.21
CA GLN A 9 -6.41 -18.61 -1.26
C GLN A 9 -6.87 -17.31 -0.59
N GLN A 10 -6.75 -17.26 0.74
CA GLN A 10 -7.01 -16.04 1.49
C GLN A 10 -5.87 -15.04 1.30
N VAL A 11 -6.22 -13.81 0.96
CA VAL A 11 -5.31 -12.69 0.76
C VAL A 11 -5.74 -11.49 1.59
N ARG A 12 -4.79 -10.60 1.87
CA ARG A 12 -5.03 -9.32 2.53
C ARG A 12 -4.66 -8.19 1.58
N VAL A 13 -5.50 -7.15 1.50
CA VAL A 13 -5.15 -5.94 0.75
C VAL A 13 -4.21 -5.06 1.55
N VAL A 14 -3.10 -4.67 0.92
CA VAL A 14 -2.06 -3.89 1.60
C VAL A 14 -2.28 -2.37 1.55
N ARG A 15 -3.18 -1.93 0.68
CA ARG A 15 -3.61 -0.53 0.53
C ARG A 15 -5.12 -0.46 0.35
N ALA A 16 -5.69 0.72 0.49
CA ALA A 16 -7.10 0.93 0.17
C ALA A 16 -7.32 0.74 -1.34
N LEU A 17 -8.27 -0.12 -1.72
CA LEU A 17 -8.65 -0.27 -3.11
C LEU A 17 -9.66 0.81 -3.47
N ARG A 18 -9.34 1.62 -4.48
CA ARG A 18 -10.22 2.68 -5.00
C ARG A 18 -10.54 2.41 -6.45
N ASN A 19 -11.75 2.78 -6.88
CA ASN A 19 -12.18 2.57 -8.24
C ASN A 19 -11.34 3.41 -9.22
N ASP A 20 -10.59 2.77 -10.11
CA ASP A 20 -9.82 3.46 -11.15
C ASP A 20 -10.66 3.81 -12.40
N GLY A 21 -11.94 3.39 -12.41
CA GLY A 21 -12.88 3.57 -13.51
C GLY A 21 -13.37 2.24 -14.10
N THR A 22 -12.83 1.11 -13.64
CA THR A 22 -13.18 -0.23 -14.13
C THR A 22 -14.31 -0.89 -13.35
N PHE A 23 -14.58 -0.46 -12.10
CA PHE A 23 -15.65 -1.01 -11.28
C PHE A 23 -17.00 -0.33 -11.57
N ALA A 24 -18.00 -1.11 -11.94
CA ALA A 24 -19.33 -0.60 -12.31
C ALA A 24 -20.11 -0.03 -11.11
N GLY A 25 -20.89 1.02 -11.34
CA GLY A 25 -21.80 1.58 -10.34
C GLY A 25 -21.14 2.39 -9.22
N LYS A 26 -19.83 2.67 -9.28
CA LYS A 26 -19.14 3.55 -8.34
C LYS A 26 -18.35 4.62 -9.09
N ALA A 27 -18.25 5.82 -8.53
CA ALA A 27 -17.46 6.90 -9.11
C ALA A 27 -15.96 6.55 -9.10
N ARG A 28 -15.19 7.11 -10.04
CA ARG A 28 -13.73 7.04 -10.00
C ARG A 28 -13.20 7.67 -8.71
N GLY A 29 -12.26 6.99 -8.05
CA GLY A 29 -11.69 7.37 -6.76
C GLY A 29 -12.50 6.90 -5.54
N ALA A 30 -13.71 6.38 -5.73
CA ALA A 30 -14.52 5.84 -4.64
C ALA A 30 -13.82 4.66 -3.96
N LEU A 31 -13.83 4.65 -2.63
CA LEU A 31 -13.31 3.54 -1.83
C LEU A 31 -14.15 2.28 -2.09
N LEU A 32 -13.48 1.20 -2.48
CA LEU A 32 -14.07 -0.13 -2.69
C LEU A 32 -13.84 -1.00 -1.46
N VAL A 33 -12.58 -1.11 -1.04
CA VAL A 33 -12.15 -2.01 0.02
C VAL A 33 -11.13 -1.28 0.89
N ARG A 34 -11.30 -1.37 2.21
CA ARG A 34 -10.37 -0.77 3.16
C ARG A 34 -9.05 -1.54 3.18
N ARG A 35 -7.96 -0.82 3.44
CA ARG A 35 -6.66 -1.44 3.72
C ARG A 35 -6.81 -2.46 4.86
N GLY A 36 -6.12 -3.59 4.74
CA GLY A 36 -6.15 -4.67 5.73
C GLY A 36 -7.33 -5.64 5.60
N SER A 37 -8.33 -5.36 4.75
CA SER A 37 -9.43 -6.30 4.51
C SER A 37 -8.92 -7.64 3.97
N LEU A 38 -9.53 -8.72 4.45
CA LEU A 38 -9.29 -10.07 3.95
C LEU A 38 -10.29 -10.41 2.84
N GLY A 39 -9.83 -11.17 1.85
CA GLY A 39 -10.65 -11.69 0.79
C GLY A 39 -10.11 -13.02 0.27
N TYR A 40 -10.83 -13.63 -0.66
CA TYR A 40 -10.48 -14.92 -1.24
C TYR A 40 -10.34 -14.79 -2.76
N VAL A 41 -9.24 -15.32 -3.31
CA VAL A 41 -9.00 -15.30 -4.76
C VAL A 41 -10.03 -16.18 -5.46
N ARG A 42 -10.72 -15.65 -6.46
CA ARG A 42 -11.71 -16.37 -7.28
C ARG A 42 -11.19 -16.74 -8.65
N GLU A 43 -10.38 -15.88 -9.24
CA GLU A 43 -9.74 -16.11 -10.53
C GLU A 43 -8.60 -15.09 -10.68
N TRP A 44 -7.76 -15.29 -11.69
CA TRP A 44 -6.77 -14.31 -12.09
C TRP A 44 -6.67 -14.28 -13.61
N GLY A 45 -6.29 -13.14 -14.13
CA GLY A 45 -6.08 -12.93 -15.56
C GLY A 45 -4.87 -12.03 -15.79
N VAL A 46 -4.59 -11.77 -17.07
CA VAL A 46 -3.52 -10.88 -17.48
C VAL A 46 -4.13 -9.65 -18.16
N PHE A 47 -3.72 -8.47 -17.70
CA PHE A 47 -4.02 -7.18 -18.31
C PHE A 47 -2.81 -6.70 -19.10
N LEU A 48 -3.04 -6.14 -20.30
CA LEU A 48 -2.00 -5.65 -21.22
C LEU A 48 -0.83 -6.63 -21.48
N GLN A 49 -1.08 -7.93 -21.31
CA GLN A 49 -0.11 -9.03 -21.47
C GLN A 49 1.06 -9.06 -20.46
N ASP A 50 1.18 -8.07 -19.57
CA ASP A 50 2.31 -7.92 -18.65
C ASP A 50 1.94 -7.72 -17.17
N GLN A 51 0.64 -7.63 -16.86
CA GLN A 51 0.16 -7.39 -15.50
C GLN A 51 -0.81 -8.47 -15.05
N ILE A 52 -0.51 -9.16 -13.94
CA ILE A 52 -1.48 -10.07 -13.31
C ILE A 52 -2.50 -9.25 -12.51
N ILE A 53 -3.77 -9.55 -12.75
CA ILE A 53 -4.91 -9.04 -11.98
C ILE A 53 -5.64 -10.21 -11.35
N TYR A 54 -5.75 -10.21 -10.03
CA TYR A 54 -6.54 -11.17 -9.26
C TYR A 54 -7.95 -10.63 -9.06
N GLN A 55 -8.97 -11.45 -9.31
CA GLN A 55 -10.32 -11.18 -8.85
C GLN A 55 -10.46 -11.73 -7.43
N VAL A 56 -10.69 -10.83 -6.47
CA VAL A 56 -10.79 -11.19 -5.05
C VAL A 56 -12.20 -10.88 -4.55
N HIS A 57 -12.82 -11.86 -3.88
CA HIS A 57 -14.10 -11.67 -3.20
C HIS A 57 -13.85 -11.30 -1.74
N PHE A 58 -14.27 -10.09 -1.38
CA PHE A 58 -14.28 -9.57 -0.03
C PHE A 58 -15.66 -9.83 0.57
N LEU A 59 -15.76 -10.90 1.37
CA LEU A 59 -17.03 -11.41 1.90
C LEU A 59 -17.74 -10.39 2.78
N ASP A 60 -17.01 -9.63 3.59
CA ASP A 60 -17.59 -8.65 4.53
C ASP A 60 -18.36 -7.53 3.80
N GLN A 61 -17.91 -7.15 2.60
CA GLN A 61 -18.55 -6.12 1.79
C GLN A 61 -19.44 -6.69 0.69
N ASP A 62 -19.41 -8.02 0.51
CA ASP A 62 -19.93 -8.73 -0.66
C ASP A 62 -19.51 -8.10 -1.99
N LEU A 63 -18.22 -7.80 -2.12
CA LEU A 63 -17.64 -7.17 -3.31
C LEU A 63 -16.59 -8.03 -3.95
N ILE A 64 -16.62 -8.08 -5.29
CA ILE A 64 -15.61 -8.74 -6.10
C ILE A 64 -14.79 -7.66 -6.80
N VAL A 65 -13.50 -7.55 -6.46
CA VAL A 65 -12.63 -6.46 -6.93
C VAL A 65 -11.38 -7.03 -7.58
N GLY A 66 -11.01 -6.45 -8.73
CA GLY A 66 -9.74 -6.70 -9.39
C GLY A 66 -8.58 -6.05 -8.62
N CYS A 67 -7.58 -6.84 -8.25
CA CYS A 67 -6.43 -6.43 -7.47
C CYS A 67 -5.14 -6.74 -8.24
N ARG A 68 -4.21 -5.79 -8.30
CA ARG A 68 -2.86 -6.04 -8.83
C ARG A 68 -2.08 -6.92 -7.86
N GLU A 69 -1.15 -7.72 -8.35
CA GLU A 69 -0.31 -8.57 -7.49
C GLU A 69 0.36 -7.81 -6.31
N PRO A 70 0.94 -6.60 -6.49
CA PRO A 70 1.54 -5.84 -5.40
C PRO A 70 0.54 -5.24 -4.40
N GLU A 71 -0.77 -5.37 -4.65
CA GLU A 71 -1.83 -4.93 -3.73
C GLU A 71 -2.20 -6.03 -2.73
N LEU A 72 -1.66 -7.23 -2.89
CA LEU A 72 -2.02 -8.41 -2.11
C LEU A 72 -0.83 -9.02 -1.39
N ILE A 73 -1.08 -9.53 -0.19
CA ILE A 73 -0.21 -10.48 0.52
C ILE A 73 -1.06 -11.69 0.96
N ALA A 74 -0.40 -12.80 1.31
CA ALA A 74 -1.10 -13.93 1.92
C ALA A 74 -1.84 -13.49 3.19
N GLY A 75 -3.06 -13.97 3.41
CA GLY A 75 -3.86 -13.61 4.60
C GLY A 75 -3.17 -13.96 5.92
N SER A 76 -2.32 -14.98 5.92
CA SER A 76 -1.49 -15.41 7.05
C SER A 76 -0.19 -14.64 7.22
N ALA A 77 0.21 -13.80 6.25
CA ALA A 77 1.43 -13.01 6.38
C ALA A 77 1.31 -12.02 7.55
N LEU A 78 2.42 -11.79 8.25
CA LEU A 78 2.50 -10.79 9.31
C LEU A 78 2.09 -9.43 8.75
N TRP A 79 1.04 -8.87 9.34
CA TRP A 79 0.50 -7.58 8.97
C TRP A 79 0.67 -6.60 10.11
N ASN A 80 1.60 -5.68 9.95
CA ASN A 80 1.71 -4.55 10.84
C ASN A 80 0.78 -3.44 10.34
N ALA A 81 -0.42 -3.38 10.94
CA ALA A 81 -1.41 -2.34 10.66
C ALA A 81 -0.94 -0.97 11.16
N ASP A 82 -0.08 -0.95 12.18
CA ASP A 82 0.37 0.26 12.88
C ASP A 82 1.59 0.92 12.22
N GLY A 83 2.13 0.31 11.15
CA GLY A 83 3.31 0.77 10.43
C GLY A 83 3.05 1.19 8.97
N PHE A 84 4.02 1.92 8.41
CA PHE A 84 4.02 2.26 6.99
C PHE A 84 4.42 1.07 6.11
N GLN A 85 4.00 1.08 4.86
CA GLN A 85 4.29 0.03 3.88
C GLN A 85 4.78 0.64 2.57
N ALA A 86 5.46 -0.16 1.75
CA ALA A 86 5.90 0.27 0.44
C ALA A 86 4.70 0.72 -0.42
N GLY A 87 4.79 1.94 -0.93
CA GLY A 87 3.71 2.62 -1.67
C GLY A 87 2.93 3.64 -0.83
N ASP A 88 2.97 3.58 0.51
CA ASP A 88 2.25 4.53 1.35
C ASP A 88 2.69 5.97 1.06
N ARG A 89 1.71 6.83 0.82
CA ARG A 89 1.94 8.28 0.72
C ARG A 89 2.05 8.87 2.11
N VAL A 90 3.13 9.62 2.33
CA VAL A 90 3.43 10.22 3.63
C VAL A 90 3.75 11.69 3.48
N CYS A 91 3.64 12.44 4.57
CA CYS A 91 4.28 13.74 4.70
C CYS A 91 5.16 13.82 5.95
N CYS A 92 6.14 14.71 5.92
CA CYS A 92 6.97 15.01 7.08
C CYS A 92 6.13 15.72 8.15
N ALA A 93 6.02 15.12 9.34
CA ALA A 93 5.38 15.75 10.49
C ALA A 93 6.17 16.98 10.97
N HIS A 94 7.50 16.92 10.86
CA HIS A 94 8.44 17.94 11.33
C HIS A 94 9.57 18.14 10.29
N PRO A 95 10.27 19.30 10.29
CA PRO A 95 11.44 19.47 9.43
C PRO A 95 12.53 18.46 9.80
N LEU A 96 13.14 17.82 8.80
CA LEU A 96 14.22 16.86 8.98
C LEU A 96 15.54 17.46 8.54
N ALA A 97 16.57 17.26 9.35
CA ALA A 97 17.91 17.75 9.09
C ALA A 97 18.93 16.61 9.02
N VAL A 98 19.90 16.77 8.11
CA VAL A 98 21.08 15.90 8.02
C VAL A 98 22.30 16.79 8.27
N ASN A 99 23.13 16.42 9.25
CA ASN A 99 24.30 17.20 9.67
C ASN A 99 23.96 18.69 9.96
N GLY A 100 22.83 18.93 10.64
CA GLY A 100 22.39 20.27 11.05
C GLY A 100 21.78 21.13 9.92
N ARG A 101 21.67 20.62 8.70
CA ARG A 101 21.00 21.32 7.59
C ARG A 101 19.64 20.70 7.32
N ILE A 102 18.59 21.51 7.31
CA ILE A 102 17.24 21.07 6.94
C ILE A 102 17.27 20.61 5.49
N VAL A 103 16.94 19.34 5.27
CA VAL A 103 16.87 18.70 3.95
C VAL A 103 15.44 18.44 3.51
N LEU A 104 14.49 18.39 4.46
CA LEU A 104 13.05 18.27 4.23
C LEU A 104 12.33 19.22 5.17
N ALA A 105 11.36 19.97 4.65
CA ALA A 105 10.47 20.80 5.45
C ALA A 105 9.31 19.98 6.01
N ALA A 106 8.68 20.46 7.09
CA ALA A 106 7.40 19.91 7.52
C ALA A 106 6.36 20.05 6.39
N GLY A 107 5.56 19.01 6.17
CA GLY A 107 4.58 18.94 5.09
C GLY A 107 5.13 18.46 3.74
N ASP A 108 6.45 18.34 3.58
CA ASP A 108 7.02 17.72 2.38
C ASP A 108 6.45 16.32 2.19
N ARG A 109 6.04 15.99 0.97
CA ARG A 109 5.34 14.74 0.63
C ARG A 109 6.31 13.74 0.01
N GLY A 110 6.15 12.48 0.38
CA GLY A 110 6.95 11.38 -0.13
C GLY A 110 6.18 10.08 -0.23
N SER A 111 6.88 9.07 -0.74
CA SER A 111 6.37 7.71 -0.88
C SER A 111 7.32 6.74 -0.20
N VAL A 112 6.78 5.88 0.67
CA VAL A 112 7.58 4.83 1.32
C VAL A 112 7.96 3.81 0.25
N ILE A 113 9.25 3.50 0.14
CA ILE A 113 9.79 2.56 -0.86
C ILE A 113 10.06 1.19 -0.24
N ALA A 114 10.47 1.17 1.03
CA ALA A 114 10.72 -0.07 1.75
C ALA A 114 10.40 0.09 3.24
N GLY A 115 9.93 -1.01 3.85
CA GLY A 115 9.75 -1.10 5.30
C GLY A 115 11.08 -1.06 6.05
N GLY A 116 11.02 -0.85 7.36
CA GLY A 116 12.22 -0.70 8.17
C GLY A 116 13.09 -1.95 8.19
N GLN A 117 14.13 -1.94 7.36
CA GLN A 117 15.22 -2.91 7.39
C GLN A 117 16.38 -2.31 8.18
N GLY A 118 16.44 -2.70 9.45
CA GLY A 118 17.56 -2.44 10.36
C GLY A 118 17.36 -3.30 11.61
N GLU A 119 18.44 -3.68 12.30
CA GLU A 119 18.40 -4.54 13.50
C GLU A 119 17.52 -4.00 14.65
N ARG A 120 17.13 -2.72 14.58
CA ARG A 120 16.22 -2.04 15.53
C ARG A 120 14.88 -1.59 14.93
N GLY A 121 14.62 -1.79 13.62
CA GLY A 121 13.33 -1.51 12.97
C GLY A 121 12.87 -0.04 12.98
N ASP A 122 13.79 0.91 13.14
CA ASP A 122 13.55 2.29 13.60
C ASP A 122 13.41 3.34 12.48
N GLY A 123 13.41 2.97 11.20
CA GLY A 123 13.20 3.92 10.10
C GLY A 123 12.74 3.29 8.80
N TYR A 124 12.03 4.07 7.99
CA TYR A 124 11.53 3.70 6.67
C TYR A 124 12.37 4.35 5.58
N THR A 125 12.57 3.63 4.47
CA THR A 125 13.11 4.24 3.25
C THR A 125 11.99 5.02 2.56
N VAL A 126 12.11 6.34 2.51
CA VAL A 126 11.10 7.21 1.89
C VAL A 126 11.73 8.04 0.77
N LEU A 127 11.06 8.08 -0.38
CA LEU A 127 11.42 8.92 -1.51
C LEU A 127 10.69 10.26 -1.40
N PHE A 128 11.46 11.35 -1.28
CA PHE A 128 10.98 12.72 -1.36
C PHE A 128 11.55 13.38 -2.63
N GLY A 129 10.68 13.70 -3.58
CA GLY A 129 11.11 14.13 -4.92
C GLY A 129 11.99 13.06 -5.58
N ALA A 130 13.27 13.39 -5.83
CA ALA A 130 14.25 12.48 -6.42
C ALA A 130 15.25 11.88 -5.40
N ARG A 131 15.03 12.11 -4.10
CA ARG A 131 15.99 11.74 -3.05
C ARG A 131 15.39 10.76 -2.06
N MET A 132 16.14 9.73 -1.69
CA MET A 132 15.75 8.76 -0.67
C MET A 132 16.35 9.12 0.69
N PHE A 133 15.56 8.96 1.74
CA PHE A 133 15.96 9.19 3.12
C PHE A 133 15.54 8.01 4.00
N GLN A 134 16.33 7.70 5.02
CA GLN A 134 15.88 6.90 6.15
C GLN A 134 15.17 7.82 7.13
N VAL A 135 13.88 7.57 7.37
CA VAL A 135 13.03 8.44 8.18
C VAL A 135 12.34 7.65 9.28
N PRO A 136 12.44 8.05 10.56
CA PRO A 136 11.75 7.36 11.64
C PRO A 136 10.22 7.48 11.50
N PRO A 137 9.45 6.47 11.91
CA PRO A 137 7.98 6.50 11.82
C PRO A 137 7.36 7.71 12.51
N SER A 138 7.93 8.14 13.64
CA SER A 138 7.46 9.30 14.40
C SER A 138 7.53 10.63 13.62
N ALA A 139 8.32 10.69 12.55
CA ALA A 139 8.44 11.87 11.70
C ALA A 139 7.53 11.82 10.46
N LEU A 140 6.74 10.77 10.29
CA LEU A 140 5.87 10.55 9.14
C LEU A 140 4.40 10.58 9.55
N ILE A 141 3.56 11.18 8.70
CA ILE A 141 2.10 11.09 8.79
C ILE A 141 1.61 10.36 7.55
N ASN A 142 0.75 9.35 7.74
CA ASN A 142 0.16 8.60 6.64
C ASN A 142 -0.98 9.41 6.01
N LEU A 143 -0.84 9.78 4.73
CA LEU A 143 -1.83 10.55 4.00
C LEU A 143 -2.99 9.69 3.45
N GLU A 144 -2.87 8.36 3.51
CA GLU A 144 -3.93 7.43 3.10
C GLU A 144 -4.87 7.04 4.26
N ALA A 145 -4.51 7.36 5.50
CA ALA A 145 -5.31 7.02 6.69
C ALA A 145 -6.55 7.92 6.88
N GLU A 146 -6.66 9.04 6.16
CA GLU A 146 -7.68 10.08 6.38
C GLU A 146 -8.73 10.24 5.26
N ALA A 147 -8.95 9.24 4.40
CA ALA A 147 -9.93 9.35 3.29
C ALA A 147 -10.90 8.18 3.11
#